data_AF-A0A0K2Y7N1-F1
#
_entry.id   AF-A0A0K2Y7N1-F1
#
_cell.length_a   1.000
_cell.length_b   1.000
_cell.length_c   1.000
_cell.angle_alpha   90.00
_cell.angle_beta   90.00
_cell.angle_gamma   90.00
#
_symmetry.space_group_name_H-M   'P 1'
#
loop_
_entity.id
_entity.type
_entity.pdbx_description
1 polymer ?
#
loop_
_entity_poly.entity_id
_entity_poly.type
_entity_poly.pdbx_seq_one_letter_code
_entity_poly.pdbx_strand_id
1 'polypeptide(L)' 'MNHKAFGKGHIVNTLDSATIKEDLMGYKAGTLNRYGAGKIMHMQVKALSDTEIEALAKYIPTLKK' A
#
# COMPACT_ATOMS: atom_id res chain seq x y z
N MET A 1 -14.02 11.80 -11.09
CA MET A 1 -12.96 11.05 -11.78
C MET A 1 -12.68 9.79 -10.98
N ASN A 2 -12.46 8.63 -11.61
CA ASN A 2 -12.12 7.40 -10.87
C ASN A 2 -10.65 7.48 -10.43
N HIS A 3 -10.40 7.82 -9.16
CA HIS A 3 -9.05 8.01 -8.58
C HIS A 3 -8.32 6.69 -8.28
N LYS A 4 -8.50 5.68 -9.15
CA LYS A 4 -7.88 4.37 -9.00
C LYS A 4 -6.45 4.41 -9.54
N ALA A 5 -5.50 3.84 -8.80
CA ALA A 5 -4.12 3.73 -9.25
C ALA A 5 -4.07 2.94 -10.58
N PHE A 6 -3.60 3.57 -11.65
CA PHE A 6 -3.54 2.97 -13.00
C PHE A 6 -4.88 2.45 -13.53
N GLY A 7 -6.01 3.04 -13.09
CA GLY A 7 -7.36 2.57 -13.45
C GLY A 7 -7.77 1.23 -12.82
N LYS A 8 -6.96 0.70 -11.88
CA LYS A 8 -7.18 -0.58 -11.21
C LYS A 8 -7.26 -0.40 -9.70
N GLY A 9 -7.98 -1.31 -9.04
CA GLY A 9 -7.99 -1.43 -7.58
C GLY A 9 -8.74 -0.36 -6.79
N HIS A 10 -8.45 -0.32 -5.49
CA HIS A 10 -9.05 0.63 -4.53
C HIS A 10 -8.28 1.94 -4.46
N ILE A 11 -8.96 3.00 -4.03
CA ILE A 11 -8.33 4.26 -3.65
C ILE A 11 -7.70 4.04 -2.27
N VAL A 12 -6.37 4.05 -2.18
CA VAL A 12 -5.66 3.53 -1.00
C VAL A 12 -5.94 4.36 0.26
N ASN A 13 -6.18 5.67 0.14
CA ASN A 13 -6.51 6.53 1.28
C ASN A 13 -7.94 6.34 1.83
N THR A 14 -8.76 5.47 1.23
CA THR A 14 -10.06 5.09 1.81
C THR A 14 -9.98 3.82 2.65
N LEU A 15 -8.84 3.16 2.70
CA LEU A 15 -8.59 1.98 3.53
C LEU A 15 -8.22 2.39 4.95
N ASP A 16 -8.48 1.53 5.94
CA ASP A 16 -7.98 1.73 7.29
C ASP A 16 -6.47 1.43 7.39
N SER A 17 -5.85 1.96 8.43
CA SER A 17 -4.41 1.82 8.67
C SER A 17 -3.98 0.36 8.83
N ALA A 18 -4.83 -0.52 9.35
CA ALA A 18 -4.48 -1.92 9.57
C ALA A 18 -4.35 -2.66 8.24
N THR A 19 -5.31 -2.45 7.34
CA THR A 19 -5.31 -3.00 5.98
C THR A 19 -4.10 -2.51 5.19
N ILE A 20 -3.78 -1.21 5.29
CA ILE A 20 -2.61 -0.65 4.60
C ILE A 20 -1.31 -1.25 5.14
N LYS A 21 -1.19 -1.42 6.48
CA LYS A 21 -0.03 -2.06 7.09
C LYS A 21 0.14 -3.50 6.60
N GLU A 22 -0.94 -4.29 6.62
CA GLU A 22 -0.93 -5.67 6.15
C GLU A 22 -0.49 -5.76 4.68
N ASP A 23 -1.02 -4.90 3.83
CA ASP A 23 -0.64 -4.85 2.42
C ASP A 23 0.83 -4.51 2.23
N LEU A 24 1.33 -3.46 2.90
CA LEU A 24 2.74 -3.06 2.82
C LEU A 24 3.67 -4.18 3.29
N MET A 25 3.32 -4.89 4.37
CA MET A 25 4.08 -6.04 4.86
C MET A 25 4.03 -7.21 3.87
N GLY A 26 2.88 -7.51 3.29
CA GLY A 26 2.75 -8.55 2.26
C GLY A 26 3.54 -8.24 0.99
N TYR A 27 3.57 -6.98 0.56
CA TYR A 27 4.42 -6.53 -0.53
C TYR A 27 5.91 -6.61 -0.17
N LYS A 28 6.30 -6.24 1.06
CA LYS A 28 7.69 -6.35 1.53
C LYS A 28 8.15 -7.81 1.56
N ALA A 29 7.30 -8.73 2.01
CA ALA A 29 7.55 -10.17 1.97
C ALA A 29 7.54 -10.76 0.54
N GLY A 30 7.03 -10.03 -0.45
CA GLY A 30 6.89 -10.51 -1.83
C GLY A 30 5.77 -11.52 -2.03
N THR A 31 4.86 -11.65 -1.06
CA THR A 31 3.75 -12.63 -1.07
C THR A 31 2.45 -12.04 -1.62
N LEU A 32 2.30 -10.71 -1.60
CA LEU A 32 1.09 -10.03 -2.06
C LEU A 32 1.17 -9.59 -3.52
N ASN A 33 0.11 -9.89 -4.29
CA ASN A 33 -0.02 -9.47 -5.68
C ASN A 33 -1.39 -8.86 -5.99
N ARG A 34 -1.81 -7.81 -5.26
CA ARG A 34 -3.06 -7.12 -5.61
C ARG A 34 -2.92 -6.44 -6.97
N TYR A 35 -3.95 -6.63 -7.80
CA TYR A 35 -4.12 -5.99 -9.11
C TYR A 35 -2.95 -6.21 -10.09
N GLY A 36 -2.14 -7.26 -9.89
CA GLY A 36 -0.96 -7.54 -10.72
C GLY A 36 0.25 -6.64 -10.43
N ALA A 37 0.23 -5.87 -9.34
CA ALA A 37 1.27 -4.91 -8.99
C ALA A 37 2.31 -5.45 -7.99
N GLY A 38 2.25 -6.73 -7.60
CA GLY A 38 3.07 -7.29 -6.52
C GLY A 38 4.57 -7.06 -6.67
N LYS A 39 5.13 -7.35 -7.86
CA LYS A 39 6.57 -7.16 -8.13
C LYS A 39 6.99 -5.69 -8.08
N ILE A 40 6.15 -4.79 -8.61
CA ILE A 40 6.42 -3.35 -8.61
C ILE A 40 6.40 -2.84 -7.17
N MET A 41 5.36 -3.18 -6.41
CA MET A 41 5.22 -2.76 -5.02
C MET A 41 6.32 -3.32 -4.13
N HIS A 42 6.69 -4.60 -4.29
CA HIS A 42 7.81 -5.20 -3.58
C HIS A 42 9.11 -4.38 -3.78
N MET A 43 9.40 -3.96 -5.01
CA MET A 43 10.58 -3.13 -5.27
C MET A 43 10.53 -1.76 -4.59
N GLN A 44 9.34 -1.18 -4.39
CA GLN A 44 9.17 0.09 -3.68
C GLN A 44 9.28 -0.08 -2.16
N VAL A 45 8.73 -1.15 -1.59
CA VAL A 45 8.61 -1.29 -0.13
C VAL A 45 9.71 -2.13 0.52
N LYS A 46 10.49 -2.91 -0.25
CA LYS A 46 11.52 -3.82 0.32
C LYS A 46 12.60 -3.14 1.15
N ALA A 47 12.89 -1.87 0.87
CA ALA A 47 13.91 -1.09 1.58
C ALA A 47 13.37 -0.38 2.83
N LEU A 48 12.05 -0.36 3.02
CA LEU A 48 11.43 0.30 4.17
C LEU A 48 11.60 -0.55 5.43
N SER A 49 11.95 0.10 6.53
CA SER A 49 11.88 -0.47 7.87
C SER A 49 10.43 -0.68 8.31
N ASP A 50 10.24 -1.50 9.35
CA ASP A 50 8.90 -1.76 9.89
C ASP A 50 8.30 -0.49 10.51
N THR A 51 9.12 0.38 11.08
CA THR A 51 8.70 1.69 11.60
C THR A 51 8.23 2.63 10.50
N GLU A 52 8.92 2.66 9.35
CA GLU A 52 8.47 3.45 8.18
C GLU A 52 7.16 2.90 7.62
N ILE A 53 6.98 1.57 7.57
CA ILE A 53 5.72 0.95 7.16
C ILE A 53 4.58 1.35 8.12
N GLU A 54 4.82 1.34 9.43
CA GLU A 54 3.82 1.80 10.40
C GLU A 54 3.48 3.28 10.26
N ALA A 55 4.47 4.13 9.99
CA ALA A 55 4.25 5.56 9.75
C ALA A 55 3.40 5.79 8.50
N LEU A 56 3.74 5.11 7.39
CA LEU A 56 2.98 5.19 6.14
C LEU A 56 1.54 4.70 6.30
N ALA A 57 1.36 3.57 6.99
CA ALA A 57 0.04 3.00 7.24
C ALA A 57 -0.89 3.96 7.99
N LYS A 58 -0.35 4.75 8.93
CA LYS A 58 -1.10 5.78 9.67
C LYS A 58 -1.33 7.05 8.84
N TYR A 59 -0.38 7.41 7.98
CA TYR A 59 -0.43 8.64 7.20
C TYR A 59 -1.36 8.56 5.99
N ILE A 60 -1.33 7.46 5.24
CA ILE A 60 -2.06 7.34 3.95
C ILE A 60 -3.58 7.60 4.09
N PRO A 61 -4.30 7.11 5.11
CA PRO A 61 -5.73 7.42 5.30
C PRO A 61 -6.05 8.91 5.50
N THR A 62 -5.05 9.72 5.87
CA THR A 62 -5.22 11.17 6.11
C THR A 62 -5.10 12.01 4.83
N LEU A 63 -4.67 11.40 3.72
CA LEU A 63 -4.54 12.09 2.44
C LEU A 63 -5.91 12.49 1.88
N LYS A 64 -5.97 13.64 1.21
CA LYS A 64 -7.21 14.17 0.61
C LYS A 64 -7.87 13.14 -0.32
N LYS A 65 -9.19 12.99 -0.19
CA LYS A 65 -10.03 12.08 -0.97
C LYS A 65 -10.45 12.68 -2.30
#